data_AF-A0A6T9XUB4-F1
#
_entry.id   AF-A0A6T9XUB4-F1
#
_cell.length_a   1.000
_cell.length_b   1.000
_cell.length_c   1.000
_cell.angle_alpha   90.00
_cell.angle_beta   90.00
_cell.angle_gamma   90.00
#
_symmetry.space_group_name_H-M   'P 1'
#
loop_
_entity.id
_entity.type
_entity.pdbx_description
1 polymer ?
#
loop_
_entity_poly.entity_id
_entity_poly.type
_entity_poly.pdbx_seq_one_letter_code
_entity_poly.pdbx_strand_id
1 'polypeptide(L)'
;MYTQPDASHTYAMQAELLVDILSTQKSQFTKGITEYALIEILKKPPYQLFEEDALRDPLMLFKTHFILFNALYQLRQYWIEQNEGVLEIHALGIKLNLFKERHLTQSNDGLGMTTLENPDPLATYYLDWGNFEEADRDTVDNLLNAFWERMLKGDTVSYTQGDIEKAHFLLGLSLNQPVTLLQLKRVYKRSLQSAHPDKGGTQQDAQAVIHAYQTLCRYYSFK
;
A
#
# COMPACT_ATOMS: atom_id res chain seq x y z
N MET A 1 23.19 29.65 -13.10
CA MET A 1 22.01 28.78 -13.24
C MET A 1 21.98 27.90 -12.01
N TYR A 2 21.08 28.17 -11.07
CA TYR A 2 20.89 27.29 -9.91
C TYR A 2 20.08 26.10 -10.38
N THR A 3 20.73 24.95 -10.52
CA THR A 3 20.04 23.67 -10.71
C THR A 3 19.20 23.46 -9.46
N GLN A 4 17.88 23.44 -9.60
CA GLN A 4 16.97 23.00 -8.54
C GLN A 4 17.45 21.59 -8.13
N PRO A 5 17.64 21.30 -6.83
CA PRO A 5 17.93 19.94 -6.41
C PRO A 5 16.79 19.05 -6.89
N ASP A 6 17.15 17.96 -7.57
CA ASP A 6 16.21 16.95 -8.05
C ASP A 6 15.33 16.50 -6.88
N ALA A 7 14.01 16.39 -7.08
CA ALA A 7 13.09 16.03 -6.00
C ALA A 7 13.51 14.70 -5.36
N SER A 8 14.03 13.77 -6.18
CA SER A 8 14.65 12.51 -5.77
C SER A 8 15.76 12.69 -4.73
N HIS A 9 16.60 13.70 -4.87
CA HIS A 9 17.70 13.99 -3.94
C HIS A 9 17.19 14.39 -2.54
N THR A 10 16.09 15.15 -2.47
CA THR A 10 15.48 15.53 -1.17
C THR A 10 14.90 14.31 -0.45
N TYR A 11 14.27 13.40 -1.19
CA TYR A 11 13.70 12.17 -0.63
C TYR A 11 14.78 11.14 -0.27
N ALA A 12 15.89 11.09 -1.01
CA ALA A 12 17.05 10.28 -0.66
C ALA A 12 17.66 10.71 0.68
N MET A 13 17.84 12.02 0.89
CA MET A 13 18.28 12.54 2.20
C MET A 13 17.29 12.24 3.33
N GLN A 14 15.98 12.26 3.05
CA GLN A 14 14.97 11.87 4.03
C GLN A 14 15.03 10.37 4.36
N ALA A 15 15.31 9.50 3.37
CA ALA A 15 15.49 8.08 3.59
C ALA A 15 16.73 7.77 4.43
N GLU A 16 17.86 8.45 4.17
CA GLU A 16 19.07 8.33 4.99
C GLU A 16 18.81 8.73 6.45
N LEU A 17 18.16 9.88 6.66
CA LEU A 17 17.75 10.32 8.00
C LEU A 17 16.78 9.34 8.67
N LEU A 18 15.88 8.73 7.90
CA LEU A 18 14.98 7.69 8.38
C LEU A 18 15.76 6.45 8.83
N VAL A 19 16.78 6.00 8.11
CA VAL A 19 17.62 4.87 8.54
C VAL A 19 18.20 5.14 9.93
N ASP A 20 18.77 6.32 10.14
CA ASP A 20 19.32 6.72 11.44
C ASP A 20 18.25 6.69 12.53
N ILE A 21 17.10 7.30 12.30
CA ILE A 21 15.99 7.34 13.26
C ILE A 21 15.49 5.94 13.58
N LEU A 22 15.28 5.09 12.58
CA LEU A 22 14.77 3.74 12.75
C LEU A 22 15.80 2.83 13.44
N SER A 23 17.10 3.05 13.22
CA SER A 23 18.16 2.31 13.90
C SER A 23 18.09 2.44 15.43
N THR A 24 17.64 3.60 15.93
CA THR A 24 17.44 3.86 17.37
C THR A 24 16.22 3.16 17.97
N GLN A 25 15.30 2.66 17.12
CA GLN A 25 14.02 2.07 17.53
C GLN A 25 14.06 0.54 17.58
N LYS A 26 15.26 -0.07 17.69
CA LYS A 26 15.48 -1.53 17.70
C LYS A 26 14.52 -2.30 18.63
N SER A 27 14.25 -1.78 19.83
CA SER A 27 13.31 -2.43 20.78
C SER A 27 11.86 -2.48 20.29
N GLN A 28 11.42 -1.56 19.43
CA GLN A 28 10.09 -1.62 18.82
C GLN A 28 10.05 -2.73 17.77
N PHE A 29 11.09 -2.83 16.95
CA PHE A 29 11.19 -3.87 15.93
C PHE A 29 11.30 -5.28 16.52
N THR A 30 11.96 -5.47 17.67
CA THR A 30 11.97 -6.80 18.31
C THR A 30 10.59 -7.23 18.82
N LYS A 31 9.73 -6.27 19.21
CA LYS A 31 8.32 -6.52 19.56
C LYS A 31 7.45 -6.73 18.32
N GLY A 32 7.81 -6.09 17.21
CA GLY A 32 7.02 -6.02 16.00
C GLY A 32 6.15 -4.76 15.96
N ILE A 33 6.12 -4.08 14.82
CA ILE A 33 5.33 -2.87 14.60
C ILE A 33 4.70 -2.89 13.20
N THR A 34 3.47 -2.37 13.05
CA THR A 34 2.86 -2.23 11.73
C THR A 34 3.39 -0.99 11.04
N GLU A 35 3.35 -0.96 9.70
CA GLU A 35 3.70 0.23 8.92
C GLU A 35 2.89 1.44 9.37
N TYR A 36 1.57 1.29 9.52
CA TYR A 36 0.69 2.37 9.97
C TYR A 36 1.11 2.93 11.32
N ALA A 37 1.40 2.06 12.31
CA ALA A 37 1.83 2.50 13.63
C ALA A 37 3.19 3.23 13.57
N LEU A 38 4.11 2.76 12.73
CA LEU A 38 5.41 3.38 12.53
C LEU A 38 5.29 4.76 11.89
N ILE A 39 4.45 4.89 10.85
CA ILE A 39 4.16 6.19 10.20
C ILE A 39 3.53 7.18 11.21
N GLU A 40 2.59 6.73 12.03
CA GLU A 40 1.96 7.59 13.05
C GLU A 40 2.94 8.06 14.13
N ILE A 41 4.01 7.30 14.43
CA ILE A 41 5.11 7.76 15.28
C ILE A 41 5.95 8.81 14.56
N LEU A 42 6.32 8.56 13.30
CA LEU A 42 7.18 9.43 12.50
C LEU A 42 6.51 10.77 12.13
N LYS A 43 5.17 10.84 12.14
CA LYS A 43 4.39 12.09 11.99
C LYS A 43 4.43 12.98 13.23
N LYS A 44 4.66 12.42 14.41
CA LYS A 44 4.62 13.16 15.69
C LYS A 44 5.99 13.74 16.05
N PRO A 45 6.03 14.79 16.90
CA PRO A 45 7.28 15.24 17.50
C PRO A 45 7.99 14.09 18.23
N PRO A 46 9.33 13.97 18.15
CA PRO A 46 10.28 14.97 17.62
C PRO A 46 10.59 14.87 16.12
N TYR A 47 10.02 13.90 15.39
CA TYR A 47 10.48 13.56 14.03
C TYR A 47 9.82 14.42 12.95
N GLN A 48 8.48 14.53 12.98
CA GLN A 48 7.68 15.32 12.02
C GLN A 48 8.12 15.12 10.54
N LEU A 49 8.47 13.88 10.18
CA LEU A 49 9.04 13.58 8.86
C LEU A 49 8.01 13.44 7.75
N PHE A 50 6.76 13.14 8.12
CA PHE A 50 5.65 13.00 7.20
C PHE A 50 4.56 14.01 7.54
N GLU A 51 3.88 14.54 6.53
CA GLU A 51 2.76 15.45 6.70
C GLU A 51 1.55 14.72 7.32
N GLU A 52 0.63 15.48 7.95
CA GLU A 52 -0.54 14.89 8.62
C GLU A 52 -1.45 14.11 7.66
N ASP A 53 -1.48 14.52 6.39
CA ASP A 53 -2.26 13.97 5.30
C ASP A 53 -1.48 13.01 4.38
N ALA A 54 -0.27 12.62 4.77
CA ALA A 54 0.60 11.69 4.02
C ALA A 54 -0.09 10.35 3.65
N LEU A 55 -1.14 9.96 4.38
CA LEU A 55 -1.92 8.74 4.14
C LEU A 55 -3.27 8.97 3.40
N ARG A 56 -3.58 10.19 2.98
CA ARG A 56 -4.88 10.55 2.38
C ARG A 56 -4.85 10.64 0.86
N ASP A 57 -3.73 11.09 0.30
CA ASP A 57 -3.53 11.19 -1.15
C ASP A 57 -2.78 9.95 -1.68
N PRO A 58 -3.24 9.28 -2.76
CA PRO A 58 -2.60 8.06 -3.27
C PRO A 58 -1.12 8.22 -3.61
N LEU A 59 -0.73 9.37 -4.17
CA LEU A 59 0.67 9.64 -4.51
C LEU A 59 1.49 9.88 -3.25
N MET A 60 0.97 10.65 -2.28
CA MET A 60 1.64 10.85 -1.00
C MET A 60 1.79 9.55 -0.21
N LEU A 61 0.77 8.69 -0.25
CA LEU A 61 0.81 7.37 0.38
C LEU A 61 1.89 6.50 -0.28
N PHE A 62 1.92 6.45 -1.61
CA PHE A 62 2.97 5.73 -2.34
C PHE A 62 4.36 6.25 -1.98
N LYS A 63 4.57 7.57 -1.97
CA LYS A 63 5.86 8.18 -1.63
C LYS A 63 6.28 7.87 -0.21
N THR A 64 5.36 8.04 0.75
CA THR A 64 5.58 7.72 2.17
C THR A 64 5.97 6.26 2.35
N HIS A 65 5.21 5.35 1.71
CA HIS A 65 5.48 3.92 1.72
C HIS A 65 6.87 3.61 1.14
N PHE A 66 7.19 4.17 -0.02
CA PHE A 66 8.44 3.92 -0.71
C PHE A 66 9.64 4.34 0.13
N ILE A 67 9.64 5.58 0.65
CA ILE A 67 10.76 6.12 1.44
C ILE A 67 10.95 5.29 2.71
N LEU A 68 9.85 4.94 3.39
CA LEU A 68 9.91 4.12 4.59
C LEU A 68 10.48 2.73 4.28
N PHE A 69 10.00 2.07 3.22
CA PHE A 69 10.46 0.74 2.85
C PHE A 69 11.91 0.77 2.36
N ASN A 70 12.31 1.78 1.59
CA ASN A 70 13.71 2.01 1.23
C ASN A 70 14.60 2.06 2.49
N ALA A 71 14.24 2.87 3.48
CA ALA A 71 14.98 2.95 4.74
C ALA A 71 15.00 1.62 5.52
N LEU A 72 13.88 0.88 5.57
CA LEU A 72 13.81 -0.42 6.24
C LEU A 72 14.70 -1.46 5.55
N TYR A 73 14.75 -1.47 4.22
CA TYR A 73 15.60 -2.39 3.46
C TYR A 73 17.09 -2.08 3.62
N GLN A 74 17.47 -0.80 3.68
CA GLN A 74 18.82 -0.38 4.05
C GLN A 74 19.17 -0.82 5.48
N LEU A 75 18.26 -0.59 6.44
CA LEU A 75 18.45 -0.96 7.84
C LEU A 75 18.59 -2.48 8.03
N ARG A 76 17.88 -3.27 7.23
CA ARG A 76 18.03 -4.73 7.21
C ARG A 76 19.43 -5.16 6.81
N GLN A 77 20.00 -4.56 5.75
CA GLN A 77 21.37 -4.85 5.33
C GLN A 77 22.35 -4.49 6.44
N TYR A 78 22.20 -3.30 7.03
CA TYR A 78 23.02 -2.84 8.13
C TYR A 78 23.00 -3.79 9.34
N TRP A 79 21.83 -4.23 9.81
CA TRP A 79 21.75 -5.15 10.95
C TRP A 79 22.24 -6.57 10.64
N ILE A 80 22.16 -7.02 9.39
CA ILE A 80 22.79 -8.27 8.97
C ILE A 80 24.31 -8.14 9.04
N GLU A 81 24.88 -7.05 8.52
CA GLU A 81 26.32 -6.79 8.53
C GLU A 81 26.89 -6.65 9.95
N GLN A 82 26.13 -6.04 10.87
CA GLN A 82 26.50 -5.93 12.27
C GLN A 82 26.27 -7.24 13.08
N ASN A 83 25.80 -8.31 12.42
CA ASN A 83 25.43 -9.58 13.06
C ASN A 83 24.43 -9.41 14.22
N GLU A 84 23.49 -8.47 14.06
CA GLU A 84 22.46 -8.14 15.05
C GLU A 84 21.19 -8.97 14.85
N GLY A 85 20.81 -9.22 13.59
CA GLY A 85 19.62 -9.98 13.23
C GLY A 85 19.12 -9.67 11.83
N VAL A 86 17.98 -10.27 11.47
CA VAL A 86 17.29 -10.03 10.20
C VAL A 86 15.98 -9.31 10.46
N LEU A 87 15.76 -8.21 9.75
CA LEU A 87 14.50 -7.49 9.75
C LEU A 87 13.54 -8.12 8.73
N GLU A 88 12.42 -8.67 9.19
CA GLU A 88 11.27 -9.03 8.37
C GLU A 88 10.45 -7.77 8.09
N ILE A 89 10.14 -7.51 6.82
CA ILE A 89 9.49 -6.29 6.36
C ILE A 89 8.17 -6.64 5.67
N HIS A 90 7.07 -6.44 6.38
CA HIS A 90 5.71 -6.51 5.84
C HIS A 90 4.89 -5.32 6.35
N ALA A 91 3.98 -4.79 5.54
CA ALA A 91 3.12 -3.67 5.94
C ALA A 91 2.34 -3.93 7.26
N LEU A 92 1.93 -5.18 7.48
CA LEU A 92 1.19 -5.60 8.67
C LEU A 92 2.09 -6.03 9.84
N GLY A 93 3.40 -6.06 9.67
CA GLY A 93 4.33 -6.54 10.68
C GLY A 93 5.78 -6.41 10.23
N ILE A 94 6.46 -5.43 10.81
CA ILE A 94 7.89 -5.19 10.67
C ILE A 94 8.56 -5.67 11.95
N LYS A 95 9.43 -6.68 11.84
CA LYS A 95 9.97 -7.37 13.01
C LYS A 95 11.44 -7.72 12.86
N LEU A 96 12.23 -7.35 13.87
CA LEU A 96 13.63 -7.74 13.96
C LEU A 96 13.77 -9.08 14.69
N ASN A 97 14.24 -10.09 13.96
CA ASN A 97 14.63 -11.38 14.52
C ASN A 97 16.12 -11.38 14.83
N LEU A 98 16.47 -11.28 16.12
CA LEU A 98 17.86 -11.23 16.56
C LEU A 98 18.59 -12.54 16.25
N PHE A 99 19.84 -12.45 15.81
CA PHE A 99 20.69 -13.62 15.80
C PHE A 99 20.96 -14.03 17.25
N LYS A 100 20.55 -15.25 17.63
CA LYS A 100 20.93 -15.77 18.94
C LYS A 100 22.45 -15.82 19.00
N GLU A 101 23.04 -15.28 20.07
CA GLU A 101 24.43 -15.58 20.41
C GLU A 101 24.57 -17.10 20.41
N ARG A 102 25.27 -17.63 19.40
CA ARG A 102 25.67 -19.04 19.41
C ARG A 102 26.61 -19.18 20.58
N HIS A 103 26.09 -19.61 21.74
CA HIS A 103 26.93 -20.28 22.71
C HIS A 103 27.66 -21.39 21.95
N LEU A 104 28.99 -21.29 21.94
CA LEU A 104 29.91 -22.24 21.34
C LEU A 104 29.76 -23.58 22.05
N THR A 105 28.75 -24.36 21.68
CA THR A 105 28.75 -25.80 21.87
C THR A 105 28.70 -26.39 20.47
N GLN A 106 29.83 -26.97 20.07
CA GLN A 106 29.97 -27.75 18.85
C GLN A 106 28.88 -28.84 18.83
N SER A 107 27.80 -28.57 18.12
CA SER A 107 26.91 -29.58 17.58
C SER A 107 26.88 -29.37 16.08
N ASN A 108 27.32 -30.41 15.38
CA ASN A 108 27.62 -30.48 13.96
C ASN A 108 26.34 -30.53 13.11
N ASP A 109 25.36 -29.67 13.39
CA ASP A 109 24.18 -29.48 12.54
C ASP A 109 24.38 -28.20 11.74
N GLY A 110 24.84 -28.39 10.50
CA GLY A 110 24.98 -27.35 9.51
C GLY A 110 23.63 -26.75 9.13
N LEU A 111 23.14 -25.81 9.94
CA LEU A 111 22.27 -24.73 9.49
C LEU A 111 23.16 -23.60 8.99
N GLY A 112 23.97 -23.91 7.98
CA GLY A 112 24.64 -22.91 7.19
C GLY A 112 23.58 -22.12 6.44
N MET A 113 23.58 -20.79 6.62
CA MET A 113 23.65 -19.83 5.51
C MET A 113 22.96 -20.24 4.19
N THR A 114 21.69 -20.63 4.20
CA THR A 114 20.88 -20.80 2.98
C THR A 114 19.78 -19.75 2.96
N THR A 115 20.14 -18.51 2.69
CA THR A 115 19.15 -17.46 2.37
C THR A 115 19.63 -16.50 1.27
N LEU A 116 20.63 -16.91 0.48
CA LEU A 116 21.21 -16.10 -0.60
C LEU A 116 21.07 -16.78 -1.97
N GLU A 117 19.93 -17.41 -2.28
CA GLU A 117 19.71 -17.96 -3.64
C GLU A 117 18.37 -17.56 -4.29
N ASN A 118 17.56 -16.70 -3.65
CA ASN A 118 16.51 -15.99 -4.36
C ASN A 118 16.72 -14.49 -4.17
N PRO A 119 16.85 -13.69 -5.24
CA PRO A 119 16.86 -12.24 -5.12
C PRO A 119 15.53 -11.83 -4.49
N ASP A 120 15.58 -11.11 -3.36
CA ASP A 120 14.40 -10.52 -2.74
C ASP A 120 13.85 -9.44 -3.69
N PRO A 121 12.77 -9.71 -4.45
CA PRO A 121 12.34 -8.81 -5.52
C PRO A 121 11.87 -7.46 -4.97
N LEU A 122 11.38 -7.45 -3.72
CA LEU A 122 10.96 -6.23 -3.04
C LEU A 122 12.17 -5.40 -2.62
N ALA A 123 13.25 -6.03 -2.16
CA ALA A 123 14.48 -5.31 -1.87
C ALA A 123 15.06 -4.66 -3.13
N THR A 124 15.08 -5.38 -4.26
CA THR A 124 15.50 -4.83 -5.55
C THR A 124 14.66 -3.61 -5.95
N TYR A 125 13.34 -3.70 -5.76
CA TYR A 125 12.43 -2.60 -6.09
C TYR A 125 12.64 -1.36 -5.20
N TYR A 126 12.64 -1.54 -3.88
CA TYR A 126 12.70 -0.41 -2.94
C TYR A 126 14.08 0.24 -2.82
N LEU A 127 15.16 -0.48 -3.15
CA LEU A 127 16.51 0.10 -3.14
C LEU A 127 16.86 0.84 -4.44
N ASP A 128 16.01 0.76 -5.46
CA ASP A 128 16.18 1.46 -6.74
C ASP A 128 15.32 2.73 -6.79
N TRP A 129 15.96 3.89 -6.65
CA TRP A 129 15.32 5.20 -6.71
C TRP A 129 14.70 5.53 -8.08
N GLY A 130 15.06 4.82 -9.15
CA GLY A 130 14.37 4.93 -10.44
C GLY A 130 12.88 4.61 -10.31
N ASN A 131 12.51 3.63 -9.47
CA ASN A 131 11.11 3.28 -9.21
C ASN A 131 10.34 4.39 -8.47
N PHE A 132 11.04 5.27 -7.75
CA PHE A 132 10.45 6.43 -7.08
C PHE A 132 10.28 7.61 -8.04
N GLU A 133 11.26 7.83 -8.92
CA GLU A 133 11.25 8.90 -9.92
C GLU A 133 10.22 8.67 -11.02
N GLU A 134 10.03 7.41 -11.44
CA GLU A 134 9.00 7.02 -12.41
C GLU A 134 7.58 7.12 -11.83
N ALA A 135 7.44 7.12 -10.51
CA ALA A 135 6.16 7.18 -9.82
C ALA A 135 5.63 8.62 -9.72
N ASP A 136 4.96 9.04 -10.78
CA ASP A 136 4.08 10.21 -10.78
C ASP A 136 2.62 9.86 -10.41
N ARG A 137 1.75 10.88 -10.36
CA ARG A 137 0.33 10.66 -10.03
C ARG A 137 -0.33 9.70 -11.02
N ASP A 138 -0.01 9.82 -12.31
CA ASP A 138 -0.66 9.07 -13.37
C ASP A 138 -0.23 7.60 -13.36
N THR A 139 1.03 7.30 -13.10
CA THR A 139 1.57 5.94 -12.96
C THR A 139 1.03 5.22 -11.73
N VAL A 140 0.91 5.92 -10.58
CA VAL A 140 0.28 5.36 -9.37
C VAL A 140 -1.21 5.09 -9.60
N ASP A 141 -1.94 6.03 -10.21
CA ASP A 141 -3.36 5.82 -10.55
C ASP A 141 -3.54 4.68 -11.56
N ASN A 142 -2.65 4.56 -12.56
CA ASN A 142 -2.66 3.46 -13.52
C ASN A 142 -2.36 2.11 -12.87
N LEU A 143 -1.43 2.05 -11.92
CA LEU A 143 -1.12 0.84 -11.16
C LEU A 143 -2.33 0.39 -10.31
N LEU A 144 -2.98 1.32 -9.63
CA LEU A 144 -4.20 1.05 -8.87
C LEU A 144 -5.34 0.60 -9.81
N ASN A 145 -5.54 1.27 -10.95
CA ASN A 145 -6.54 0.90 -11.93
C ASN A 145 -6.28 -0.51 -12.49
N ALA A 146 -5.04 -0.82 -12.86
CA ALA A 146 -4.65 -2.16 -13.36
C ALA A 146 -4.85 -3.25 -12.30
N PHE A 147 -4.56 -2.96 -11.03
CA PHE A 147 -4.84 -3.85 -9.91
C PHE A 147 -6.34 -4.15 -9.78
N TRP A 148 -7.18 -3.12 -9.79
CA TRP A 148 -8.63 -3.27 -9.73
C TRP A 148 -9.20 -3.95 -10.95
N GLU A 149 -8.71 -3.64 -12.16
CA GLU A 149 -9.09 -4.34 -13.38
C GLU A 149 -8.79 -5.83 -13.29
N ARG A 150 -7.61 -6.21 -12.79
CA ARG A 150 -7.23 -7.62 -12.64
C ARG A 150 -8.10 -8.33 -11.59
N MET A 151 -8.41 -7.65 -10.49
CA MET A 151 -9.31 -8.16 -9.46
C MET A 151 -10.74 -8.34 -10.00
N LEU A 152 -11.25 -7.38 -10.77
CA LEU A 152 -12.61 -7.41 -11.35
C LEU A 152 -12.73 -8.35 -12.56
N LYS A 153 -11.63 -8.63 -13.27
CA LYS A 153 -11.57 -9.62 -14.37
C LYS A 153 -11.55 -11.07 -13.85
N GLY A 154 -11.17 -11.30 -12.59
CA GLY A 154 -11.13 -12.64 -11.97
C GLY A 154 -12.50 -13.29 -11.75
N ASP A 155 -13.58 -12.50 -11.73
CA ASP A 155 -14.94 -12.99 -11.65
C ASP A 155 -15.58 -13.02 -13.05
N THR A 156 -15.66 -14.20 -13.65
CA THR A 156 -16.38 -14.49 -14.89
C THR A 156 -17.90 -14.53 -14.64
N VAL A 157 -18.44 -13.53 -13.96
CA VAL A 157 -19.89 -13.41 -13.75
C VAL A 157 -20.48 -12.72 -14.98
N SER A 158 -21.14 -13.50 -15.83
CA SER A 158 -21.96 -12.96 -16.92
C SER A 158 -23.27 -12.44 -16.31
N TYR A 159 -23.43 -11.12 -16.26
CA TYR A 159 -24.66 -10.50 -15.74
C TYR A 159 -25.78 -10.62 -16.77
N THR A 160 -26.98 -10.98 -16.31
CA THR A 160 -28.17 -11.01 -17.16
C THR A 160 -28.73 -9.60 -17.35
N GLN A 161 -29.60 -9.42 -18.36
CA GLN A 161 -30.33 -8.16 -18.57
C GLN A 161 -31.12 -7.75 -17.31
N GLY A 162 -31.65 -8.71 -16.56
CA GLY A 162 -32.36 -8.44 -15.30
C GLY A 162 -31.45 -7.93 -14.18
N ASP A 163 -30.17 -8.29 -14.18
CA ASP A 163 -29.20 -7.78 -13.19
C ASP A 163 -28.82 -6.33 -13.51
N ILE A 164 -28.73 -5.98 -14.79
CA ILE A 164 -28.47 -4.62 -15.26
C ILE A 164 -29.65 -3.69 -14.91
N GLU A 165 -30.88 -4.15 -15.11
CA GLU A 165 -32.09 -3.41 -14.74
C GLU A 165 -32.20 -3.17 -13.23
N LYS A 166 -31.94 -4.21 -12.42
CA LYS A 166 -31.89 -4.08 -10.95
C LYS A 166 -30.81 -3.10 -10.51
N ALA A 167 -29.63 -3.12 -11.14
CA ALA A 167 -28.55 -2.22 -10.82
C ALA A 167 -28.89 -0.75 -11.13
N HIS A 168 -29.55 -0.48 -12.26
CA HIS A 168 -30.07 0.84 -12.60
C HIS A 168 -31.10 1.32 -11.59
N PHE A 169 -32.07 0.46 -11.24
CA PHE A 169 -33.10 0.79 -10.27
C PHE A 169 -32.51 1.11 -8.88
N LEU A 170 -31.58 0.28 -8.41
CA LEU A 170 -30.95 0.42 -7.10
C LEU A 170 -30.10 1.69 -6.99
N LEU A 171 -29.46 2.12 -8.09
CA LEU A 171 -28.75 3.40 -8.15
C LEU A 171 -29.64 4.56 -8.64
N GLY A 172 -30.94 4.37 -8.84
CA GLY A 172 -31.83 5.44 -9.31
C GLY A 172 -31.44 6.04 -10.66
N LEU A 173 -30.84 5.25 -11.55
CA LEU A 173 -30.43 5.62 -12.90
C LEU A 173 -31.47 5.14 -13.92
N SER A 174 -31.69 5.94 -14.98
CA SER A 174 -32.62 5.56 -16.05
C SER A 174 -31.91 4.71 -17.11
N LEU A 175 -32.51 3.57 -17.48
CA LEU A 175 -31.99 2.70 -18.54
C LEU A 175 -31.96 3.37 -19.92
N ASN A 176 -32.82 4.37 -20.14
CA ASN A 176 -33.00 5.00 -21.46
C ASN A 176 -32.08 6.22 -21.68
N GLN A 177 -31.18 6.51 -20.74
CA GLN A 177 -30.25 7.63 -20.85
C GLN A 177 -28.80 7.14 -20.82
N PRO A 178 -27.90 7.76 -21.60
CA PRO A 178 -26.48 7.48 -21.47
C PRO A 178 -26.02 7.91 -20.08
N VAL A 179 -25.56 6.93 -19.29
CA VAL A 179 -24.94 7.18 -17.99
C VAL A 179 -23.46 7.47 -18.24
N THR A 180 -22.93 8.54 -17.64
CA THR A 180 -21.48 8.82 -17.65
C THR A 180 -20.82 8.26 -16.40
N LEU A 181 -19.52 7.93 -16.46
CA LEU A 181 -18.75 7.45 -15.31
C LEU A 181 -18.81 8.42 -14.12
N LEU A 182 -18.80 9.74 -14.39
CA LEU A 182 -18.90 10.77 -13.36
C LEU A 182 -20.26 10.74 -12.64
N GLN A 183 -21.35 10.57 -13.38
CA GLN A 183 -22.70 10.41 -12.82
C GLN A 183 -22.81 9.12 -12.02
N LEU A 184 -22.31 8.00 -12.56
CA LEU A 184 -22.33 6.71 -11.88
C LEU A 184 -21.56 6.76 -10.55
N LYS A 185 -20.33 7.30 -10.55
CA LYS A 185 -19.52 7.47 -9.32
C LYS A 185 -20.21 8.35 -8.28
N ARG A 186 -20.86 9.44 -8.72
CA ARG A 186 -21.57 10.35 -7.81
C ARG A 186 -22.74 9.67 -7.12
N VAL A 187 -23.56 8.93 -7.88
CA VAL A 187 -24.73 8.27 -7.31
C VAL A 187 -24.33 7.05 -6.47
N TYR A 188 -23.34 6.28 -6.91
CA TYR A 188 -22.74 5.22 -6.10
C TYR A 188 -22.28 5.70 -4.72
N LYS A 189 -21.46 6.76 -4.65
CA LYS A 189 -20.97 7.30 -3.37
C LYS A 189 -22.11 7.74 -2.46
N ARG A 190 -23.16 8.34 -3.02
CA ARG A 190 -24.35 8.76 -2.26
C ARG A 190 -25.11 7.54 -1.73
N SER A 191 -25.42 6.58 -2.59
CA SER A 191 -26.16 5.36 -2.23
C SER A 191 -25.41 4.50 -1.22
N LEU A 192 -24.08 4.41 -1.35
CA LEU A 192 -23.23 3.64 -0.42
C LEU A 192 -23.20 4.29 0.97
N GLN A 193 -23.13 5.62 1.03
CA GLN A 193 -23.20 6.32 2.30
C GLN A 193 -24.54 6.13 3.02
N SER A 194 -25.67 6.11 2.29
CA SER A 194 -26.97 5.82 2.90
C SER A 194 -27.14 4.36 3.31
N ALA A 195 -26.48 3.43 2.62
CA ALA A 195 -26.56 2.00 2.90
C ALA A 195 -25.61 1.53 4.01
N HIS A 196 -24.70 2.39 4.50
CA HIS A 196 -23.72 2.01 5.51
C HIS A 196 -24.38 1.70 6.87
N PRO A 197 -23.98 0.63 7.59
CA PRO A 197 -24.50 0.29 8.91
C PRO A 197 -24.47 1.44 9.91
N ASP A 198 -23.36 2.19 9.96
CA ASP A 198 -23.19 3.36 10.84
C ASP A 198 -24.18 4.51 10.56
N LYS A 199 -24.86 4.52 9.40
CA LYS A 199 -25.84 5.54 9.00
C LYS A 199 -27.27 5.01 8.91
N GLY A 200 -27.51 3.80 9.43
CA GLY A 200 -28.85 3.20 9.53
C GLY A 200 -29.21 2.24 8.38
N GLY A 201 -28.28 1.91 7.49
CA GLY A 201 -28.46 0.84 6.50
C GLY A 201 -28.01 -0.53 7.03
N THR A 202 -28.00 -1.55 6.17
CA THR A 202 -27.45 -2.87 6.49
C THR A 202 -26.22 -3.20 5.65
N GLN A 203 -25.41 -4.15 6.12
CA GLN A 203 -24.29 -4.67 5.34
C GLN A 203 -24.76 -5.24 3.98
N GLN A 204 -25.94 -5.84 3.93
CA GLN A 204 -26.54 -6.38 2.71
C GLN A 204 -26.89 -5.26 1.72
N ASP A 205 -27.41 -4.12 2.21
CA ASP A 205 -27.69 -2.96 1.37
C ASP A 205 -26.41 -2.38 0.78
N ALA A 206 -25.35 -2.25 1.59
CA ALA A 206 -24.05 -1.76 1.12
C ALA A 206 -23.45 -2.69 0.06
N GLN A 207 -23.55 -4.01 0.26
CA GLN A 207 -23.13 -5.01 -0.73
C GLN A 207 -23.93 -4.92 -2.03
N ALA A 208 -25.25 -4.73 -1.94
CA ALA A 208 -26.11 -4.57 -3.11
C ALA A 208 -25.76 -3.31 -3.92
N VAL A 209 -25.43 -2.20 -3.25
CA VAL A 209 -24.95 -0.97 -3.88
C VAL A 209 -23.60 -1.16 -4.58
N ILE A 210 -22.66 -1.85 -3.93
CA ILE A 210 -21.32 -2.15 -4.50
C ILE A 210 -21.48 -3.04 -5.74
N HIS A 211 -22.31 -4.09 -5.65
CA HIS A 211 -22.58 -4.99 -6.77
C HIS A 211 -23.23 -4.26 -7.95
N ALA A 212 -24.24 -3.42 -7.69
CA ALA A 212 -24.88 -2.62 -8.73
C ALA A 212 -23.88 -1.69 -9.46
N TYR A 213 -22.97 -1.05 -8.72
CA TYR A 213 -21.92 -0.23 -9.32
C TYR A 213 -20.98 -1.05 -10.21
N GLN A 214 -20.55 -2.23 -9.75
CA GLN A 214 -19.70 -3.14 -10.53
C GLN A 214 -20.39 -3.62 -11.83
N THR A 215 -21.65 -4.05 -11.74
CA THR A 215 -22.46 -4.46 -12.89
C THR A 215 -22.55 -3.34 -13.93
N LEU A 216 -22.83 -2.10 -13.52
CA LEU A 216 -22.96 -0.97 -14.46
C LEU A 216 -21.63 -0.48 -15.01
N CYS A 217 -20.54 -0.50 -14.23
CA CYS A 217 -19.20 -0.21 -14.75
C CYS A 217 -18.82 -1.14 -15.90
N ARG A 218 -19.16 -2.44 -15.77
CA ARG A 218 -18.90 -3.44 -16.80
C ARG A 218 -19.85 -3.34 -17.98
N TYR A 219 -21.14 -3.13 -17.74
CA TYR A 219 -22.16 -2.97 -18.79
C TYR A 219 -21.84 -1.82 -19.74
N TYR A 220 -21.53 -0.64 -19.18
CA TYR A 220 -21.20 0.54 -19.99
C TYR A 220 -19.75 0.53 -20.49
N SER A 221 -18.93 -0.44 -20.08
CA SER A 221 -17.52 -0.55 -20.46
C SER A 221 -16.79 0.80 -20.33
N PHE A 222 -17.02 1.51 -19.21
CA PHE A 222 -16.34 2.77 -18.96
C PHE A 222 -14.83 2.51 -18.92
N LYS A 223 -14.11 3.01 -19.93
CA LYS A 223 -12.65 3.07 -19.97
C LYS A 223 -12.15 4.17 -19.06
#